data_AF-A0A0D8XYE5-F1
#
_entry.id   AF-A0A0D8XYE5-F1
#
_cell.length_a   1.000
_cell.length_b   1.000
_cell.length_c   1.000
_cell.angle_alpha   90.00
_cell.angle_beta   90.00
_cell.angle_gamma   90.00
#
_symmetry.space_group_name_H-M   'P 1'
#
loop_
_entity.id
_entity.type
_entity.pdbx_description
1 polymer ?
#
loop_
_entity_poly.entity_id
_entity_poly.type
_entity_poly.pdbx_seq_one_letter_code
_entity_poly.pdbx_strand_id
1 'polypeptide(L)' 'MERKKVAIVGAGASGLPSIRHGILYDLNVTCFEASSYVGGLWRYREEETELPVQ' A
#
# COMPACT_ATOMS: atom_id res chain seq x y z
N MET A 1 -8.97 26.22 5.89
CA MET A 1 -9.83 25.14 5.36
C MET A 1 -9.32 23.83 5.93
N GLU A 2 -10.19 22.90 6.32
CA GLU A 2 -9.76 21.57 6.80
C GLU A 2 -9.28 20.71 5.62
N ARG A 3 -8.18 19.98 5.78
CA ARG A 3 -7.68 19.05 4.76
C ARG A 3 -8.65 17.89 4.57
N LYS A 4 -8.96 17.54 3.32
CA LYS A 4 -9.82 16.38 3.03
C LYS A 4 -9.16 15.11 3.54
N LYS A 5 -9.91 14.29 4.29
CA LYS A 5 -9.47 13.00 4.82
C LYS A 5 -9.67 11.92 3.76
N VAL A 6 -8.62 11.17 3.46
CA VAL A 6 -8.63 10.11 2.44
C VAL A 6 -8.07 8.82 3.02
N ALA A 7 -8.86 7.75 2.90
CA ALA A 7 -8.42 6.40 3.21
C ALA A 7 -7.85 5.74 1.94
N ILE A 8 -6.68 5.14 2.04
CA ILE A 8 -6.06 4.33 0.99
C ILE A 8 -5.98 2.90 1.51
N VAL A 9 -6.54 1.94 0.74
CA VAL A 9 -6.55 0.53 1.10
C VAL A 9 -5.54 -0.22 0.22
N GLY A 10 -4.52 -0.78 0.86
CA GLY A 10 -3.36 -1.42 0.24
C GLY A 10 -2.18 -0.46 0.05
N ALA A 11 -0.98 -0.90 0.42
CA ALA A 11 0.31 -0.22 0.23
C ALA A 11 1.16 -0.93 -0.83
N GLY A 12 0.52 -1.39 -1.91
CA GLY A 12 1.16 -2.00 -3.07
C GLY A 12 1.50 -0.98 -4.18
N ALA A 13 1.64 -1.49 -5.40
CA ALA A 13 2.04 -0.69 -6.58
C ALA A 13 1.11 0.50 -6.88
N SER A 14 -0.18 0.39 -6.57
CA SER A 14 -1.16 1.47 -6.72
C SER A 14 -1.23 2.39 -5.50
N GLY A 15 -1.22 1.80 -4.29
CA GLY A 15 -1.40 2.53 -3.04
C GLY A 15 -0.27 3.51 -2.73
N LEU A 16 1.00 3.12 -2.95
CA LEU A 16 2.16 3.97 -2.66
C LEU A 16 2.18 5.26 -3.50
N PRO A 17 1.96 5.23 -4.84
CA PRO A 17 1.75 6.44 -5.62
C PRO A 17 0.55 7.28 -5.17
N SER A 18 -0.58 6.65 -4.81
CA SER A 18 -1.74 7.37 -4.29
C SER A 18 -1.42 8.10 -2.98
N ILE A 19 -0.65 7.50 -2.07
CA ILE A 19 -0.17 8.17 -0.84
C ILE A 19 0.69 9.38 -1.20
N ARG A 20 1.70 9.19 -2.06
CA ARG A 20 2.62 10.26 -2.48
C ARG A 20 1.86 11.45 -3.04
N HIS A 21 0.95 11.20 -3.99
CA HIS A 21 0.18 12.27 -4.62
C HIS A 21 -0.84 12.89 -3.66
N GLY A 22 -1.46 12.09 -2.77
CA GLY A 22 -2.35 12.64 -1.76
C GLY A 22 -1.64 13.64 -0.83
N ILE A 23 -0.42 13.32 -0.38
CA ILE A 23 0.40 14.25 0.41
C ILE A 23 0.79 15.48 -0.43
N LEU A 24 1.20 15.28 -1.70
CA LEU A 24 1.59 16.36 -2.61
C LEU A 24 0.46 17.38 -2.84
N TYR A 25 -0.79 16.93 -2.85
CA TYR A 25 -1.98 17.76 -3.02
C TYR A 25 -2.63 18.20 -1.70
N ASP A 26 -1.88 18.17 -0.60
CA ASP A 26 -2.30 18.60 0.74
C ASP A 26 -3.54 17.88 1.31
N LEU A 27 -3.65 16.58 1.04
CA LEU A 27 -4.68 15.72 1.63
C LEU A 27 -4.22 15.13 2.97
N ASN A 28 -5.16 14.89 3.88
CA ASN A 28 -4.90 14.13 5.10
C ASN A 28 -5.10 12.63 4.82
N VAL A 29 -4.01 11.95 4.49
CA VAL A 29 -4.04 10.56 4.03
C VAL A 29 -3.82 9.59 5.19
N THR A 30 -4.62 8.53 5.25
CA THR A 30 -4.37 7.36 6.11
C THR A 30 -4.37 6.11 5.23
N CYS A 31 -3.31 5.31 5.31
CA CYS A 31 -3.18 4.06 4.56
C CYS A 31 -3.39 2.86 5.49
N PHE A 32 -4.13 1.87 5.00
CA PHE A 32 -4.33 0.57 5.64
C PHE A 32 -3.74 -0.50 4.73
N GLU A 33 -2.76 -1.24 5.24
CA GLU A 33 -2.15 -2.39 4.55
C GLU A 33 -2.47 -3.64 5.37
N ALA A 34 -2.89 -4.71 4.68
CA ALA A 34 -3.29 -5.95 5.33
C ALA A 34 -2.09 -6.71 5.90
N SER A 35 -0.93 -6.60 5.25
CA SER A 35 0.32 -7.21 5.68
C SER A 35 1.14 -6.28 6.58
N SER A 36 2.20 -6.82 7.18
CA SER A 36 3.13 -6.03 8.01
C SER A 36 4.14 -5.22 7.18
N TYR A 37 4.05 -5.25 5.85
CA TYR A 37 5.06 -4.67 4.96
C TYR A 37 4.41 -3.99 3.74
N VAL A 38 5.05 -2.94 3.24
CA VAL A 38 4.66 -2.30 1.98
C VAL A 38 5.21 -3.07 0.77
N GLY A 39 4.70 -2.74 -0.42
CA GLY A 39 5.18 -3.29 -1.69
C GLY A 39 4.19 -4.22 -2.38
N GLY A 40 3.19 -4.73 -1.66
CA GLY A 40 2.19 -5.65 -2.21
C GLY A 40 2.84 -6.86 -2.89
N LEU A 41 2.43 -7.16 -4.13
CA LEU A 41 2.97 -8.26 -4.95
C LEU A 41 4.49 -8.22 -5.16
N TRP A 42 5.12 -7.04 -5.09
CA TRP A 42 6.57 -6.91 -5.27
C TRP A 42 7.38 -7.36 -4.05
N ARG A 43 6.72 -7.54 -2.90
CA ARG A 43 7.37 -8.12 -1.73
C ARG A 43 7.46 -9.63 -1.91
N TYR A 44 8.68 -10.13 -2.06
CA TYR A 44 8.97 -11.55 -2.03
C TYR A 44 8.46 -12.19 -0.73
N ARG A 45 7.81 -13.36 -0.88
CA ARG A 45 7.33 -14.20 0.21
C ARG A 45 7.71 -15.64 -0.12
N GLU A 46 8.56 -16.23 0.71
CA GLU A 46 9.10 -17.58 0.49
C GLU A 46 7.94 -18.59 0.31
N GLU A 47 6.88 -18.45 1.12
CA GLU A 47 5.72 -19.34 1.10
C GLU A 47 4.85 -19.23 -0.17
N GLU A 48 4.94 -18.12 -0.91
CA GLU A 48 4.17 -17.88 -2.14
C GLU A 48 4.99 -18.11 -3.41
N THR A 49 6.31 -18.29 -3.28
CA THR A 49 7.22 -18.32 -4.43
C THR A 49 7.79 -19.72 -4.71
N GLU A 50 7.68 -20.64 -3.76
CA GLU A 50 8.05 -22.04 -3.97
C GLU A 50 6.90 -22.85 -4.58
N LEU A 51 7.21 -23.68 -5.58
CA LEU A 51 6.26 -24.66 -6.09
C LEU A 51 6.01 -25.69 -4.98
N PRO A 52 4.75 -26.02 -4.63
CA PRO A 52 4.48 -27.06 -3.64
C PRO A 52 5.09 -28.37 -4.14
N VAL A 53 6.03 -28.91 -3.39
CA VAL A 53 6.60 -30.23 -3.63
C VAL A 53 5.47 -31.25 -3.39
N GLN A 54 5.10 -31.99 -4.44
CA GLN A 54 4.07 -33.03 -4.40
C GLN A 54 4.51 -34.24 -3.57
#